data_AF-A0A0M8W6B7-F1
#
_entry.id   AF-A0A0M8W6B7-F1
#
_cell.length_a   1.000
_cell.length_b   1.000
_cell.length_c   1.000
_cell.angle_alpha   90.00
_cell.angle_beta   90.00
_cell.angle_gamma   90.00
#
_symmetry.space_group_name_H-M   'P 1'
#
loop_
_entity.id
_entity.type
_entity.pdbx_description
1 polymer ?
#
loop_
_entity_poly.entity_id
_entity_poly.type
_entity_poly.pdbx_seq_one_letter_code
_entity_poly.pdbx_strand_id
1 'polypeptide(L)' 'MTFLNLEDEMGMLNVVVSPGAWNRYGKIAQPSSALLVRGVLERDRGSINVLADRIDQFIIAN' A
#
# COMPACT_ATOMS: atom_id res chain seq x y z
N MET A 1 0.44 -12.39 6.36
CA MET A 1 -0.40 -11.27 5.89
C MET A 1 0.23 -10.00 6.40
N THR A 2 0.41 -8.96 5.58
CA THR A 2 1.05 -7.69 5.99
C THR A 2 0.07 -6.54 5.78
N PHE A 3 0.11 -5.56 6.69
CA PHE A 3 -0.68 -4.33 6.60
C PHE A 3 0.28 -3.15 6.54
N LEU A 4 0.04 -2.24 5.60
CA LEU A 4 0.71 -0.94 5.51
C LEU A 4 -0.34 0.14 5.72
N ASN A 5 0.03 1.23 6.40
CA ASN A 5 -0.79 2.41 6.48
C ASN A 5 -0.10 3.50 5.64
N LEU A 6 -0.82 4.06 4.66
CA LEU A 6 -0.37 5.22 3.90
C LEU A 6 -1.10 6.45 4.42
N GLU A 7 -0.40 7.55 4.50
CA GLU A 7 -0.97 8.83 4.93
C GLU A 7 -0.50 9.93 3.98
N ASP A 8 -1.45 10.75 3.54
CA ASP A 8 -1.20 12.00 2.82
C ASP A 8 -2.09 13.11 3.40
N GLU A 9 -2.12 14.28 2.76
CA GLU A 9 -2.91 15.42 3.23
C GLU A 9 -4.43 15.15 3.26
N MET A 10 -4.92 14.11 2.58
CA MET A 10 -6.33 13.73 2.53
C MET A 10 -6.69 12.65 3.55
N GLY A 11 -5.71 12.11 4.27
CA GLY A 11 -5.89 11.20 5.40
C GLY A 11 -5.18 9.87 5.24
N MET A 12 -5.64 8.86 5.99
CA MET A 12 -5.01 7.54 6.06
C MET A 12 -5.72 6.51 5.17
N LEU A 13 -4.96 5.62 4.56
CA LEU A 13 -5.41 4.47 3.79
C LEU A 13 -4.73 3.19 4.26
N ASN A 14 -5.54 2.19 4.59
CA ASN A 14 -5.04 0.84 4.90
C ASN A 14 -4.78 0.06 3.61
N VAL A 15 -3.57 -0.50 3.50
CA VAL A 15 -3.15 -1.35 2.40
C VAL A 15 -2.88 -2.76 2.91
N VAL A 16 -3.55 -3.71 2.30
CA VAL A 16 -3.62 -5.11 2.72
C VAL A 16 -2.82 -5.93 1.70
N VAL A 17 -1.69 -6.50 2.13
CA VAL A 17 -0.70 -7.13 1.24
C VAL A 17 -0.64 -8.63 1.51
N SER A 18 -0.98 -9.42 0.48
CA SER A 18 -0.89 -10.88 0.56
C SER A 18 0.56 -11.34 0.80
N PRO A 19 0.80 -12.54 1.38
CA PRO A 19 2.16 -13.04 1.60
C PRO A 19 3.02 -13.10 0.34
N GLY A 20 2.43 -13.50 -0.81
CA GLY A 20 3.14 -13.55 -2.09
C GLY A 20 3.53 -12.17 -2.61
N ALA A 21 2.62 -11.19 -2.51
CA ALA A 21 2.92 -9.80 -2.86
C ALA A 21 3.97 -9.19 -1.92
N TRP A 22 3.91 -9.49 -0.63
CA TRP A 22 4.90 -9.01 0.35
C TRP A 22 6.29 -9.60 0.08
N ASN A 23 6.38 -10.90 -0.21
CA ASN A 23 7.65 -11.52 -0.59
C ASN A 23 8.26 -10.87 -1.84
N ARG A 24 7.42 -10.43 -2.78
CA ARG A 24 7.86 -9.81 -4.04
C ARG A 24 8.26 -8.34 -3.88
N TYR A 25 7.45 -7.54 -3.18
CA TYR A 25 7.59 -6.08 -3.16
C TYR A 25 8.04 -5.50 -1.82
N GLY A 26 8.05 -6.30 -0.74
CA GLY A 26 8.34 -5.82 0.62
C GLY A 26 9.73 -5.21 0.77
N LYS A 27 10.72 -5.62 -0.04
CA LYS A 27 12.07 -5.03 -0.05
C LYS A 27 12.09 -3.59 -0.58
N ILE A 28 11.16 -3.25 -1.48
CA ILE A 28 11.00 -1.89 -2.01
C ILE A 28 10.09 -1.09 -1.08
N ALA A 29 9.03 -1.72 -0.55
CA ALA A 29 8.05 -1.05 0.30
C ALA A 29 8.67 -0.51 1.61
N GLN A 30 9.49 -1.31 2.30
CA GLN A 30 10.04 -0.98 3.62
C GLN A 30 10.90 0.30 3.66
N PRO A 31 11.87 0.52 2.74
CA PRO A 31 12.72 1.72 2.79
C PRO A 31 12.09 2.95 2.13
N SER A 32 10.95 2.83 1.47
CA SER A 32 10.38 3.92 0.67
C SER A 32 9.57 4.89 1.52
N SER A 33 9.80 6.19 1.35
CA SER A 33 9.03 7.26 2.00
C SER A 33 7.65 7.49 1.39
N ALA A 34 7.45 7.09 0.14
CA ALA A 34 6.19 7.16 -0.57
C ALA A 34 6.04 5.94 -1.49
N LEU A 35 4.81 5.44 -1.60
CA LEU A 35 4.50 4.22 -2.35
C LEU A 35 3.48 4.48 -3.44
N LEU A 36 3.71 3.89 -4.61
CA LEU A 36 2.68 3.69 -5.62
C LEU A 36 2.04 2.33 -5.37
N VAL A 37 0.75 2.33 -5.00
CA VAL A 37 0.01 1.10 -4.71
C VAL A 37 -1.07 0.89 -5.76
N ARG A 38 -1.10 -0.32 -6.34
CA ARG A 38 -2.20 -0.79 -7.19
C ARG A 38 -2.91 -1.95 -6.51
N GLY A 39 -4.24 -1.92 -6.55
CA GLY A 39 -5.05 -2.97 -5.96
C GLY A 39 -6.54 -2.75 -6.16
N VAL A 40 -7.33 -3.56 -5.45
CA VAL A 40 -8.79 -3.49 -5.42
C VAL A 40 -9.23 -2.78 -4.15
N LEU A 41 -10.16 -1.82 -4.29
CA LEU A 41 -10.79 -1.21 -3.13
C LEU A 41 -11.75 -2.19 -2.48
N GLU A 42 -11.53 -2.45 -1.19
CA GLU A 42 -12.44 -3.18 -0.33
C GLU A 42 -13.09 -2.19 0.64
N ARG A 43 -14.42 -2.26 0.73
CA ARG A 43 -15.19 -1.48 1.69
C ARG A 43 -15.86 -2.44 2.65
N ASP A 44 -15.50 -2.38 3.93
CA ASP A 44 -16.14 -3.19 4.96
C ASP A 44 -16.37 -2.35 6.23
N ARG A 45 -17.60 -2.38 6.75
CA ARG A 45 -18.00 -1.81 8.06
C ARG A 45 -17.37 -0.44 8.39
N GLY A 46 -17.34 0.47 7.41
CA GLY A 46 -16.84 1.84 7.58
C GLY A 46 -15.33 2.02 7.37
N SER A 47 -14.60 0.95 7.07
CA SER A 47 -13.20 0.99 6.64
C SER A 47 -13.09 0.88 5.12
N ILE A 48 -12.12 1.58 4.55
CA ILE A 48 -11.71 1.43 3.17
C ILE A 48 -10.28 0.88 3.17
N ASN A 49 -10.10 -0.26 2.52
CA ASN A 49 -8.81 -0.91 2.35
C ASN A 49 -8.47 -0.99 0.86
N VAL A 50 -7.18 -1.05 0.53
CA VAL A 50 -6.71 -1.52 -0.79
C VAL A 50 -6.08 -2.89 -0.63
N LEU A 51 -6.64 -3.88 -1.33
CA LEU A 51 -6.04 -5.20 -1.47
C LEU A 51 -4.94 -5.11 -2.56
N ALA A 52 -3.68 -5.00 -2.14
CA ALA A 52 -2.58 -4.70 -3.05
C ALA A 52 -2.09 -5.92 -3.84
N ASP A 53 -1.96 -5.75 -5.16
CA ASP A 53 -1.35 -6.73 -6.06
C ASP A 53 0.01 -6.26 -6.62
N ARG A 54 0.33 -4.97 -6.51
CA ARG A 54 1.60 -4.36 -6.87
C ARG A 54 1.90 -3.16 -5.98
N ILE A 55 3.17 -3.06 -5.59
CA ILE A 55 3.73 -1.93 -4.85
C ILE A 55 5.01 -1.52 -5.56
N ASP A 56 5.22 -0.22 -5.71
CA ASP A 56 6.43 0.39 -6.24
C ASP A 56 6.82 1.61 -5.40
N GLN A 57 8.06 2.06 -5.52
CA GLN A 57 8.47 3.32 -4.91
C GLN A 57 7.84 4.48 -5.69
N PHE A 58 7.21 5.42 -4.99
CA PHE A 58 6.79 6.68 -5.61
C PHE A 58 7.91 7.71 -5.46
N ILE A 59 8.48 8.14 -6.58
CA ILE A 59 9.48 9.20 -6.63
C ILE A 59 8.77 10.48 -7.03
N ILE A 60 8.77 11.48 -6.15
CA ILE A 60 8.35 12.84 -6.50
C ILE A 60 9.45 13.41 -7.39
N ALA A 61 9.12 13.68 -8.66
CA ALA A 61 10.01 14.42 -9.55
C ALA A 61 9.98 15.90 -9.15
N ASN A 62 11.17 16.47 -8.93
CA ASN A 62 11.35 17.90 -8.70
C ASN A 62 11.10 18.70 -9.98
#